data_AF-A0A2W4K8E7-F1
#
_entry.id   AF-A0A2W4K8E7-F1
#
_cell.length_a   1.000
_cell.length_b   1.000
_cell.length_c   1.000
_cell.angle_alpha   90.00
_cell.angle_beta   90.00
_cell.angle_gamma   90.00
#
_symmetry.space_group_name_H-M   'P 1'
#
loop_
_entity.id
_entity.type
_entity.pdbx_description
1 polymer ?
#
loop_
_entity_poly.entity_id
_entity_poly.type
_entity_poly.pdbx_seq_one_letter_code
_entity_poly.pdbx_strand_id
1 'polypeptide(L)' 'MIERALWTSASGMWAARTQVDVIAHNLANVNTPGYKAARADFADLVYAAGPAPGDRRDGVTGIPGG' A
#
# COMPACT_ATOMS: atom_id res chain seq x y z
N MET A 1 11.81 -11.73 -11.67
CA MET A 1 10.80 -10.77 -12.20
C MET A 1 9.35 -11.26 -12.07
N ILE A 2 9.08 -12.51 -11.69
CA ILE A 2 7.72 -13.06 -11.57
C ILE A 2 7.13 -12.81 -10.17
N GLU A 3 7.99 -12.78 -9.13
CA GLU A 3 7.61 -12.52 -7.74
C GLU A 3 6.80 -11.23 -7.56
N ARG A 4 7.30 -10.10 -8.09
CA ARG A 4 6.62 -8.80 -7.97
C ARG A 4 5.24 -8.80 -8.64
N ALA A 5 5.11 -9.44 -9.81
CA ALA A 5 3.85 -9.52 -10.54
C ALA A 5 2.81 -10.37 -9.80
N LEU A 6 3.23 -11.47 -9.16
CA LEU A 6 2.36 -12.30 -8.33
C LEU A 6 1.86 -11.53 -7.11
N TRP A 7 2.74 -10.80 -6.41
CA TRP A 7 2.36 -9.99 -5.26
C TRP A 7 1.40 -8.85 -5.62
N THR A 8 1.60 -8.17 -6.76
CA THR A 8 0.66 -7.15 -7.26
C THR A 8 -0.69 -7.77 -7.65
N SER A 9 -0.68 -8.96 -8.24
CA SER A 9 -1.93 -9.66 -8.59
C SER A 9 -2.67 -10.13 -7.32
N ALA A 10 -1.93 -10.60 -6.32
CA ALA A 10 -2.48 -11.00 -5.04
C ALA A 10 -3.10 -9.80 -4.31
N SER A 11 -2.40 -8.65 -4.21
CA SER A 11 -2.95 -7.46 -3.58
C SER A 11 -4.21 -6.94 -4.29
N GLY A 12 -4.25 -6.98 -5.63
CA GLY A 12 -5.45 -6.65 -6.41
C GLY A 12 -6.64 -7.58 -6.13
N MET A 13 -6.41 -8.89 -6.03
CA MET A 13 -7.45 -9.84 -5.65
C MET A 13 -7.96 -9.62 -4.23
N TRP A 14 -7.08 -9.27 -3.29
CA TRP A 14 -7.47 -9.00 -1.91
C TRP A 14 -8.35 -7.75 -1.84
N ALA A 15 -7.98 -6.69 -2.58
CA ALA A 15 -8.81 -5.49 -2.71
C ALA A 15 -10.19 -5.82 -3.30
N ALA A 16 -10.24 -6.60 -4.38
CA ALA A 16 -11.49 -7.03 -4.98
C ALA A 16 -12.38 -7.82 -4.00
N ARG A 17 -11.77 -8.72 -3.22
CA ARG A 17 -12.48 -9.47 -2.17
C ARG A 17 -13.07 -8.56 -1.10
N THR A 18 -12.27 -7.64 -0.57
CA THR A 18 -12.74 -6.67 0.44
C THR A 18 -13.90 -5.83 -0.08
N GLN A 19 -13.84 -5.40 -1.35
CA GLN A 19 -14.92 -4.63 -1.95
C GLN A 19 -16.21 -5.45 -2.06
N VAL A 20 -16.11 -6.72 -2.49
CA VAL A 20 -17.26 -7.64 -2.55
C VAL A 20 -17.84 -7.89 -1.15
N ASP A 21 -17.00 -8.10 -0.14
CA ASP A 21 -17.44 -8.32 1.24
C ASP A 21 -18.19 -7.12 1.80
N VAL A 22 -17.72 -5.89 1.54
CA VAL A 22 -18.42 -4.66 1.94
C VAL A 22 -19.76 -4.50 1.21
N ILE A 23 -19.81 -4.81 -0.08
CA ILE A 23 -21.07 -4.77 -0.85
C ILE A 23 -22.06 -5.80 -0.31
N ALA A 24 -21.61 -7.04 -0.08
CA ALA A 24 -22.45 -8.12 0.46
C ALA A 24 -22.99 -7.75 1.84
N HIS A 25 -22.14 -7.18 2.70
CA HIS A 25 -22.54 -6.73 4.04
C HIS A 25 -23.55 -5.57 3.98
N ASN A 26 -23.34 -4.60 3.09
CA ASN A 26 -24.30 -3.51 2.89
C ASN A 26 -25.64 -4.02 2.35
N LEU A 27 -25.62 -4.96 1.41
CA LEU A 27 -26.81 -5.54 0.80
C LEU A 27 -27.62 -6.36 1.82
N ALA A 28 -26.93 -7.14 2.66
CA ALA A 28 -27.56 -7.91 3.72
C ALA A 28 -28.29 -7.03 4.75
N ASN A 29 -27.80 -5.82 4.99
CA ASN A 29 -28.32 -4.90 6.01
C ASN A 29 -29.13 -3.73 5.45
N VAL A 30 -29.42 -3.70 4.14
CA VAL A 30 -30.13 -2.58 3.50
C VAL A 30 -31.55 -2.37 4.07
N ASN A 31 -32.18 -3.44 4.55
CA ASN A 31 -33.53 -3.41 5.13
C ASN A 31 -33.51 -3.25 6.66
N THR A 32 -32.35 -3.14 7.28
CA THR A 32 -32.22 -2.97 8.74
C THR A 32 -32.40 -1.49 9.10
N PRO A 33 -33.43 -1.11 9.88
CA PRO A 33 -33.68 0.28 10.24
C PRO A 33 -32.47 0.88 10.99
N GLY A 34 -32.02 2.05 10.57
CA GLY A 34 -30.88 2.75 11.19
C GLY A 34 -29.49 2.30 10.70
N TYR A 35 -29.41 1.34 9.79
CA TYR A 35 -28.13 0.89 9.21
C TYR A 35 -27.45 2.00 8.38
N LYS A 36 -26.11 2.06 8.45
CA LYS A 36 -25.27 2.98 7.70
C LYS A 36 -24.36 2.19 6.78
N ALA A 37 -24.45 2.44 5.48
CA ALA A 37 -23.63 1.75 4.48
C ALA A 37 -22.15 2.10 4.66
N ALA A 38 -21.30 1.08 4.59
CA ALA A 38 -19.85 1.22 4.59
C ALA A 38 -19.32 1.29 3.14
N ARG A 39 -18.13 1.88 2.94
CA ARG A 39 -17.43 1.85 1.65
C ARG A 39 -15.98 1.43 1.89
N ALA A 40 -15.45 0.64 0.95
CA ALA A 40 -14.03 0.31 0.90
C ALA A 40 -13.32 1.32 0.00
N ASP A 41 -12.33 2.02 0.55
CA ASP A 41 -11.44 2.92 -0.17
C ASP A 41 -10.04 2.30 -0.23
N PHE A 42 -9.40 2.38 -1.39
CA PHE A 42 -8.06 1.83 -1.62
C PHE A 42 -7.09 2.94 -1.99
N ALA A 43 -5.89 2.90 -1.42
CA ALA A 43 -4.80 3.81 -1.75
C ALA A 43 -3.65 3.02 -2.39
N ASP A 44 -3.03 3.60 -3.41
CA ASP A 44 -1.80 3.06 -3.96
C ASP A 44 -0.65 3.32 -2.99
N LEU A 45 0.22 2.33 -2.80
CA LEU A 45 1.40 2.46 -1.98
C LEU A 45 2.57 2.81 -2.90
N VAL A 46 2.95 4.09 -2.96
CA VAL A 46 4.16 4.50 -3.66
C VAL A 46 5.37 3.92 -2.93
N TYR A 47 6.13 3.06 -3.61
CA TYR A 47 7.37 2.50 -3.10
C TYR A 47 8.29 3.65 -2.65
N ALA A 48 8.66 3.69 -1.36
CA ALA A 48 9.70 4.59 -0.90
C ALA A 48 10.97 4.23 -1.69
N ALA A 49 11.36 5.12 -2.61
CA ALA A 49 12.66 5.02 -3.25
C ALA A 49 13.71 4.88 -2.14
N GLY A 50 14.62 3.93 -2.33
CA GLY A 50 15.74 3.70 -1.41
C GLY A 50 16.49 4.99 -1.08
N PRO A 51 17.34 4.96 -0.03
CA PRO A 51 17.88 6.14 0.62
C PRO A 51 18.37 7.16 -0.40
N ALA A 52 18.08 8.44 -0.14
CA ALA A 52 18.52 9.56 -0.97
C ALA A 52 19.98 9.36 -1.41
N PRO A 53 20.33 9.63 -2.69
CA PRO A 53 21.70 9.47 -3.16
C PRO A 53 22.57 10.52 -2.45
N GLY A 54 23.15 10.12 -1.33
CA GLY A 54 23.92 11.01 -0.46
C GLY A 54 24.79 10.29 0.57
N ASP A 55 24.60 8.98 0.80
CA ASP A 55 25.47 8.24 1.73
C ASP A 55 26.58 7.46 0.99
N ARG A 56 27.38 8.20 0.21
CA ARG A 56 28.69 7.71 -0.24
C ARG A 56 29.77 8.36 0.60
N ARG A 57 30.08 7.71 1.71
CA ARG A 57 31.43 7.47 2.26
C ARG A 57 32.47 8.55 1.94
N ASP A 58 32.78 9.40 2.92
CA ASP A 58 34.13 9.97 3.05
C ASP A 58 34.69 9.59 4.43
N GLY A 59 35.02 8.31 4.58
CA GLY A 59 35.80 7.77 5.68
C GLY A 59 37.31 7.83 5.47
N VAL A 60 37.78 8.38 4.35
CA VAL A 60 39.21 8.54 4.02
C VAL A 60 39.33 9.72 3.06
N THR A 61 40.01 10.79 3.47
CA THR A 61 40.52 11.96 2.69
C THR A 61 40.00 13.29 3.23
N GLY A 62 40.84 13.96 4.02
CA GLY A 62 40.59 15.33 4.46
C GLY A 62 41.33 15.68 5.75
N ILE A 63 42.65 15.55 5.76
CA ILE A 63 43.49 16.19 6.77
C ILE A 63 43.22 17.71 6.64
N PRO A 64 42.72 18.42 7.66
CA PRO A 64 42.78 19.86 7.64
C PRO A 64 44.19 20.25 8.08
N GLY A 65 45.03 20.57 7.11
CA GLY A 65 46.18 21.43 7.33
C GLY A 65 45.70 22.88 7.43
N GLY A 66 46.20 23.60 8.43
CA GLY A 66 45.87 24.99 8.73
C GLY A 66 45.80 25.23 10.23
#